data_AF-A0A097ASH0-F1
#
_entry.id   AF-A0A097ASH0-F1
#
_cell.length_a   1.000
_cell.length_b   1.000
_cell.length_c   1.000
_cell.angle_alpha   90.00
_cell.angle_beta   90.00
_cell.angle_gamma   90.00
#
_symmetry.space_group_name_H-M   'P 1'
#
loop_
_entity.id
_entity.type
_entity.pdbx_description
1 polymer ?
#
loop_
_entity_poly.entity_id
_entity_poly.type
_entity_poly.pdbx_seq_one_letter_code
_entity_poly.pdbx_strand_id
1 'polypeptide(L)'
;MEKRKVFDDLLVKIDQKAREIDDMDEFYREVVKILADNVPYYNWTGFYFMKDGELVIGPYIGRPTEHVRIKVGQGVCGRAVAEKKYYNC
;
A
#
# COMPACT_ATOMS: atom_id res chain seq x y z
N MET A 1 -4.59 -0.07 22.79
CA MET A 1 -4.56 -1.17 21.81
C MET A 1 -3.11 -1.40 21.42
N GLU A 2 -2.54 -2.57 21.67
CA GLU A 2 -1.14 -2.86 21.31
C GLU A 2 -1.02 -2.90 19.78
N LYS A 3 -0.23 -2.00 19.18
CA LYS A 3 -0.13 -1.88 17.72
C LYS A 3 0.18 -3.21 17.03
N ARG A 4 1.06 -4.01 17.64
CA ARG A 4 1.42 -5.35 17.15
C ARG A 4 0.19 -6.24 16.95
N LYS A 5 -0.65 -6.37 17.98
CA LYS A 5 -1.87 -7.19 17.92
C LYS A 5 -2.81 -6.77 16.79
N VAL A 6 -2.97 -5.47 16.56
CA VAL A 6 -3.81 -4.95 15.46
C VAL A 6 -3.28 -5.44 14.12
N PHE A 7 -1.99 -5.27 13.86
CA PHE A 7 -1.42 -5.67 12.59
C PHE A 7 -1.39 -7.19 12.42
N ASP A 8 -1.20 -7.96 13.50
CA ASP A 8 -1.33 -9.42 13.46
C ASP A 8 -2.75 -9.83 13.01
N ASP A 9 -3.79 -9.21 13.58
CA ASP A 9 -5.18 -9.46 13.19
C ASP A 9 -5.46 -9.06 11.73
N LEU A 10 -4.86 -7.95 11.25
CA LEU A 10 -5.01 -7.51 9.85
C LEU A 10 -4.29 -8.43 8.88
N LEU A 11 -3.11 -8.96 9.24
CA LEU A 11 -2.38 -9.92 8.42
C LEU A 11 -3.19 -11.21 8.23
N VAL A 12 -3.85 -11.70 9.29
CA VAL A 12 -4.76 -12.86 9.17
C VAL A 12 -5.90 -12.58 8.19
N LYS A 13 -6.52 -11.39 8.26
CA LYS A 13 -7.59 -11.01 7.32
C LYS A 13 -7.09 -10.92 5.87
N ILE A 14 -5.92 -10.32 5.64
CA ILE A 14 -5.33 -10.18 4.30
C ILE A 14 -4.97 -11.56 3.74
N ASP A 15 -4.40 -12.45 4.56
CA ASP A 15 -4.05 -13.82 4.18
C ASP A 15 -5.28 -14.67 3.82
N GLN A 16 -6.42 -14.45 4.50
CA GLN A 16 -7.70 -15.04 4.09
C GLN A 16 -8.14 -14.54 2.71
N LYS A 17 -8.10 -13.22 2.49
CA LYS A 17 -8.46 -12.62 1.20
C LYS A 17 -7.56 -13.06 0.05
N ALA A 18 -6.28 -13.29 0.31
CA ALA A 18 -5.35 -13.81 -0.68
C ALA A 18 -5.69 -15.24 -1.15
N ARG A 19 -6.46 -16.01 -0.37
CA ARG A 19 -6.94 -17.35 -0.76
C ARG A 19 -8.31 -17.33 -1.41
N GLU A 20 -9.07 -16.26 -1.23
CA GLU A 20 -10.44 -16.10 -1.73
C GLU A 20 -10.48 -15.37 -3.07
N ILE A 21 -9.51 -14.48 -3.32
CA ILE A 21 -9.49 -13.58 -4.48
C ILE A 21 -8.39 -14.03 -5.44
N ASP A 22 -8.78 -14.54 -6.61
CA ASP A 22 -7.85 -14.94 -7.67
C ASP A 22 -7.38 -13.74 -8.52
N ASP A 23 -8.19 -12.68 -8.61
CA ASP A 23 -7.85 -11.47 -9.36
C ASP A 23 -6.94 -10.53 -8.55
N MET A 24 -5.74 -10.28 -9.07
CA MET A 24 -4.74 -9.48 -8.35
C MET A 24 -5.17 -8.03 -8.13
N ASP A 25 -5.89 -7.43 -9.10
CA ASP A 25 -6.34 -6.04 -8.99
C ASP A 25 -7.43 -5.91 -7.91
N GLU A 26 -8.35 -6.87 -7.83
CA GLU A 26 -9.32 -6.99 -6.75
C GLU A 26 -8.63 -7.19 -5.40
N PHE A 27 -7.63 -8.08 -5.33
CA PHE A 27 -6.89 -8.32 -4.10
C PHE A 27 -6.18 -7.05 -3.59
N TYR A 28 -5.52 -6.30 -4.47
CA TYR A 28 -4.88 -5.03 -4.09
C TYR A 28 -5.89 -4.00 -3.57
N ARG A 29 -7.07 -3.89 -4.19
CA ARG A 29 -8.14 -3.01 -3.69
C ARG A 29 -8.60 -3.42 -2.31
N GLU A 30 -8.76 -4.72 -2.06
CA GLU A 30 -9.18 -5.22 -0.76
C GLU A 30 -8.13 -4.99 0.33
N VAL A 31 -6.84 -5.17 0.04
CA VAL A 31 -5.76 -4.84 0.99
C VAL A 31 -5.78 -3.35 1.35
N VAL A 32 -5.92 -2.47 0.36
CA VAL A 32 -5.98 -1.02 0.57
C VAL A 32 -7.15 -0.64 1.47
N LYS A 33 -8.32 -1.25 1.24
CA LYS A 33 -9.53 -1.06 2.03
C LYS A 33 -9.38 -1.55 3.45
N ILE A 34 -8.85 -2.76 3.66
CA ILE A 34 -8.59 -3.32 5.00
C ILE A 34 -7.72 -2.36 5.81
N LEU A 35 -6.64 -1.82 5.22
CA LEU A 35 -5.74 -0.89 5.90
C LEU A 35 -6.42 0.45 6.20
N ALA A 36 -7.18 1.01 5.25
CA ALA A 36 -7.88 2.28 5.44
C ALA A 36 -8.94 2.20 6.55
N ASP A 37 -9.73 1.12 6.57
CA ASP A 37 -10.84 0.96 7.50
C ASP A 37 -10.39 0.64 8.93
N ASN A 38 -9.21 0.02 9.09
CA ASN A 38 -8.76 -0.52 10.38
C ASN A 38 -7.57 0.22 11.00
N VAL A 39 -6.95 1.17 10.30
CA VAL A 39 -5.82 1.97 10.83
C VAL A 39 -6.20 3.47 10.85
N PRO A 40 -6.82 3.97 11.94
CA PRO A 40 -7.47 5.28 11.95
C PRO A 40 -6.56 6.49 11.69
N TYR A 41 -5.26 6.33 11.87
CA TYR A 41 -4.26 7.38 11.67
C TYR A 41 -3.65 7.38 10.26
N TYR A 42 -4.08 6.47 9.38
CA TYR A 42 -3.70 6.50 7.97
C TYR A 42 -4.63 7.42 7.20
N ASN A 43 -4.03 8.45 6.59
CA ASN A 43 -4.74 9.39 5.72
C ASN A 43 -4.69 8.99 4.23
N TRP A 44 -3.82 8.03 3.91
CA TRP A 44 -3.61 7.51 2.57
C TRP A 44 -3.09 6.07 2.67
N THR A 45 -3.71 5.14 1.95
CA THR A 45 -3.25 3.75 1.78
C THR A 45 -3.30 3.41 0.31
N GLY A 46 -2.31 2.71 -0.22
CA GLY A 46 -2.26 2.43 -1.65
C GLY A 46 -0.98 1.76 -2.11
N PHE A 47 -0.96 1.40 -3.38
CA PHE A 47 0.18 0.77 -4.04
C PHE A 47 0.76 1.66 -5.13
N TYR A 48 2.06 1.48 -5.37
CA TYR A 48 2.74 1.92 -6.57
C TYR A 48 3.40 0.70 -7.22
N PHE A 49 3.24 0.56 -8.54
CA PHE A 49 3.80 -0.54 -9.31
C PHE A 49 4.93 -0.05 -10.22
N MET A 50 5.97 -0.87 -10.38
CA MET A 50 7.05 -0.55 -11.32
C MET A 50 6.59 -0.73 -12.76
N LYS A 51 6.70 0.33 -13.56
CA LYS A 51 6.40 0.33 -14.99
C LYS A 51 7.32 1.32 -15.71
N ASP A 52 7.99 0.86 -16.76
CA ASP A 52 8.88 1.68 -17.59
C ASP A 52 9.97 2.44 -16.79
N GLY A 53 10.46 1.85 -15.69
CA GLY A 53 11.48 2.46 -14.83
C GLY A 53 10.94 3.52 -13.85
N GLU A 54 9.63 3.69 -13.77
CA GLU A 54 8.94 4.59 -12.83
C GLU A 54 7.95 3.82 -11.96
N LEU A 55 7.60 4.41 -10.82
CA LEU A 55 6.50 3.97 -9.98
C LEU A 55 5.20 4.58 -10.49
N VAL A 56 4.21 3.77 -10.83
CA VAL A 56 2.89 4.20 -11.29
C VAL A 56 1.85 3.86 -10.24
N ILE A 57 0.97 4.81 -9.92
CA ILE A 57 -0.05 4.63 -8.90
C ILE A 57 -1.00 3.47 -9.26
N GLY A 58 -1.25 2.62 -8.26
CA GLY A 58 -2.23 1.54 -8.30
C GLY A 58 -3.50 1.90 -7.51
N PRO A 59 -4.25 0.90 -7.03
CA PRO A 59 -5.35 1.12 -6.10
C PRO A 59 -4.90 1.90 -4.87
N TYR A 60 -5.71 2.87 -4.45
CA TYR A 60 -5.48 3.65 -3.24
C TYR A 60 -6.81 4.17 -2.64
N ILE A 61 -6.81 4.45 -1.33
CA ILE A 61 -7.84 5.18 -0.60
C ILE A 61 -7.17 6.35 0.10
N GLY A 62 -7.72 7.55 -0.08
CA GLY A 62 -7.18 8.78 0.48
C GLY A 62 -7.45 9.96 -0.45
N ARG A 63 -6.89 11.11 -0.10
CA ARG A 63 -7.01 12.31 -0.96
C ARG A 63 -6.33 12.08 -2.32
N PRO A 64 -6.85 12.69 -3.41
CA PRO A 64 -6.18 12.71 -4.69
C PRO A 64 -4.73 13.20 -4.56
N THR A 65 -3.83 12.64 -5.36
CA THR A 65 -2.40 12.97 -5.34
C THR A 65 -1.92 13.29 -6.75
N GLU A 66 -1.03 14.29 -6.87
CA GLU A 66 -0.35 14.61 -8.13
C GLU A 66 0.75 13.60 -8.48
N HIS A 67 1.14 12.76 -7.52
CA HIS A 67 2.21 11.77 -7.66
C HIS A 67 1.74 10.51 -8.41
N VAL A 68 1.08 10.65 -9.56
CA VAL A 68 0.58 9.52 -10.37
C VAL A 68 1.73 8.68 -10.93
N ARG A 69 2.87 9.33 -11.19
CA ARG A 69 4.14 8.72 -11.58
C ARG A 69 5.29 9.28 -10.75
N ILE A 70 6.16 8.42 -10.24
CA ILE A 70 7.30 8.79 -9.40
C ILE A 70 8.57 8.13 -9.94
N LYS A 71 9.60 8.92 -10.26
CA LYS A 71 10.91 8.38 -10.66
C LYS A 71 11.59 7.70 -9.49
N VAL A 72 12.32 6.61 -9.77
CA VAL A 72 13.16 5.95 -8.77
C VAL A 72 14.15 6.97 -8.18
N GLY A 73 14.28 6.94 -6.85
CA GLY A 73 15.09 7.88 -6.07
C GLY A 73 14.43 9.23 -5.74
N GLN A 74 13.26 9.56 -6.32
CA GLN A 74 12.55 10.82 -6.02
C GLN A 74 11.49 10.66 -4.93
N GLY A 75 11.47 11.60 -3.99
CA GLY A 75 10.55 11.56 -2.85
C GLY A 75 10.75 10.32 -1.98
N VAL A 76 9.84 10.08 -1.04
CA VAL A 76 10.00 8.95 -0.10
C VAL A 76 9.73 7.60 -0.78
N CYS A 77 8.69 7.52 -1.61
CA CYS A 77 8.35 6.29 -2.35
C CYS A 77 9.45 5.91 -3.36
N GLY A 78 10.00 6.87 -4.11
CA GLY A 78 11.08 6.60 -5.06
C GLY A 78 12.37 6.18 -4.35
N ARG A 79 12.70 6.77 -3.19
CA ARG A 79 13.85 6.34 -2.38
C ARG A 79 13.67 4.95 -1.78
N ALA A 80 12.47 4.59 -1.34
CA ALA A 80 12.17 3.24 -0.82
C ALA A 80 12.57 2.15 -1.82
N VAL A 81 12.28 2.38 -3.10
CA VAL A 81 12.63 1.45 -4.19
C VAL A 81 14.11 1.50 -4.53
N ALA A 82 14.72 2.70 -4.58
CA ALA A 82 16.14 2.85 -4.87
C ALA A 82 17.04 2.19 -3.81
N GLU A 83 16.69 2.32 -2.53
CA GLU A 83 17.47 1.81 -1.41
C GLU A 83 17.03 0.43 -0.90
N LYS A 84 15.89 -0.07 -1.38
CA LYS A 84 15.23 -1.30 -0.88
C LYS A 84 15.00 -1.27 0.63
N LYS A 85 14.48 -0.15 1.12
CA LYS A 85 14.20 0.11 2.55
C LYS A 85 12.80 0.67 2.74
N TYR A 86 12.23 0.41 3.90
CA TYR A 86 11.03 1.12 4.35
C TYR A 86 11.42 2.45 5.00
N TYR A 87 10.54 3.43 4.91
CA TYR A 87 10.66 4.70 5.61
C TYR A 87 9.40 4.94 6.43
N ASN A 88 9.57 5.45 7.65
CA ASN A 88 8.45 5.94 8.44
C ASN A 88 8.08 7.33 7.90
N CYS A 89 6.92 7.41 7.26
CA CYS A 89 6.39 8.62 6.64
C CYS A 89 5.28 9.21 7.49
#